data_AF-A0AAP2DNH5-F1
#
_entry.id   AF-A0AAP2DNH5-F1
#
_cell.length_a   1.000
_cell.length_b   1.000
_cell.length_c   1.000
_cell.angle_alpha   90.00
_cell.angle_beta   90.00
_cell.angle_gamma   90.00
#
_symmetry.space_group_name_H-M   'P 1'
#
loop_
_entity.id
_entity.type
_entity.pdbx_description
1 polymer ?
#
loop_
_entity_poly.entity_id
_entity_poly.type
_entity_poly.pdbx_seq_one_letter_code
_entity_poly.pdbx_strand_id
1 'polypeptide(L)'
;MIKYNDAVPVLALKRLLYDLKDGRPDICVRFRLIGEMWQTNHSRIIQLTEKGVALNDEIKNKLIFVRDLAHVMQFELDHAFQQYQPHFHYSVNPVFAY
;
A
#
# COMPACT_ATOMS: atom_id res chain seq x y z
N MET A 1 17.37 14.05 13.85
CA MET A 1 17.29 12.57 13.91
C MET A 1 15.95 12.22 14.56
N ILE A 2 14.92 11.94 13.77
CA ILE A 2 13.58 11.63 14.30
C ILE A 2 13.52 10.12 14.53
N LYS A 3 13.13 9.74 15.76
CA LYS A 3 13.10 8.37 16.30
C LYS A 3 11.94 7.56 15.71
N TYR A 4 12.20 6.27 15.51
CA TYR A 4 11.26 5.17 15.27
C TYR A 4 9.98 5.29 16.15
N ASN A 5 8.83 5.70 15.57
CA ASN A 5 7.51 5.25 16.06
C ASN A 5 6.28 5.51 15.13
N ASP A 6 6.43 6.11 13.95
CA ASP A 6 5.25 6.52 13.17
C ASP A 6 4.83 5.46 12.13
N ALA A 7 4.23 4.36 12.60
CA ALA A 7 3.51 3.47 11.71
C ALA A 7 2.36 4.24 11.03
N VAL A 8 2.26 4.14 9.71
CA VAL A 8 1.28 4.86 8.90
C VAL A 8 -0.12 4.36 9.26
N PRO A 9 -1.04 5.22 9.72
CA PRO A 9 -2.41 4.80 9.98
C PRO A 9 -3.08 4.24 8.73
N VAL A 10 -3.91 3.20 8.85
CA VAL A 10 -4.60 2.61 7.69
C VAL A 10 -5.41 3.63 6.89
N LEU A 11 -5.95 4.67 7.55
CA LEU A 11 -6.65 5.77 6.88
C LEU A 11 -5.70 6.63 6.02
N ALA A 12 -4.48 6.86 6.49
CA ALA A 12 -3.45 7.57 5.72
C ALA A 12 -2.98 6.72 4.53
N LEU A 13 -2.82 5.40 4.72
CA LEU A 13 -2.58 4.48 3.61
C LEU A 13 -3.71 4.55 2.58
N LYS A 14 -4.97 4.49 3.01
CA LYS A 14 -6.12 4.57 2.10
C LYS A 14 -6.11 5.87 1.28
N ARG A 15 -5.82 7.01 1.91
CA ARG A 15 -5.67 8.31 1.22
C ARG A 15 -4.54 8.29 0.21
N LEU A 16 -3.36 7.80 0.60
CA LEU A 16 -2.23 7.62 -0.31
C LEU A 16 -2.62 6.80 -1.54
N LEU A 17 -3.33 5.69 -1.37
CA LEU A 17 -3.75 4.85 -2.49
C LEU A 17 -4.74 5.55 -3.45
N TYR A 18 -5.62 6.41 -2.94
CA TYR A 18 -6.45 7.28 -3.79
C TYR A 18 -5.60 8.28 -4.56
N ASP A 19 -4.67 8.96 -3.89
CA ASP A 19 -3.77 9.95 -4.51
C ASP A 19 -2.92 9.32 -5.62
N LEU A 20 -2.42 8.09 -5.40
CA LEU A 20 -1.68 7.34 -6.41
C LEU A 20 -2.58 6.94 -7.58
N LYS A 21 -3.76 6.39 -7.31
CA LYS A 21 -4.68 5.96 -8.38
C LYS A 21 -5.08 7.12 -9.30
N ASP A 22 -5.45 8.26 -8.73
CA ASP A 22 -6.07 9.35 -9.49
C ASP A 22 -5.03 10.41 -9.94
N GLY A 23 -3.95 10.59 -9.19
CA GLY A 23 -2.93 11.61 -9.47
C GLY A 23 -1.62 11.08 -10.07
N ARG A 24 -1.22 9.84 -9.76
CA ARG A 24 0.07 9.25 -10.17
C ARG A 24 -0.04 7.74 -10.48
N PRO A 25 -0.84 7.35 -11.50
CA PRO A 25 -1.07 5.93 -11.84
C PRO A 25 0.18 5.21 -12.39
N ASP A 26 1.25 5.97 -12.65
CA ASP A 26 2.58 5.46 -12.98
C ASP A 26 3.29 4.79 -11.80
N ILE A 27 2.92 5.14 -10.56
CA ILE A 27 3.54 4.61 -9.34
C ILE A 27 2.84 3.32 -8.92
N CYS A 28 3.62 2.26 -8.75
CA CYS A 28 3.13 0.96 -8.30
C CYS A 28 3.43 0.73 -6.82
N VAL A 29 2.59 -0.09 -6.19
CA VAL A 29 2.69 -0.43 -4.76
C VAL A 29 2.80 -1.93 -4.59
N ARG A 30 3.56 -2.39 -3.59
CA ARG A 30 3.47 -3.76 -3.11
C ARG A 30 3.15 -3.79 -1.62
N PHE A 31 2.46 -4.84 -1.21
CA PHE A 31 2.07 -5.03 0.19
C PHE A 31 2.72 -6.26 0.81
N ARG A 32 2.86 -6.20 2.13
CA ARG A 32 3.00 -7.37 2.98
C ARG A 32 1.75 -7.45 3.87
N LEU A 33 1.03 -8.56 3.75
CA LEU A 33 -0.18 -8.80 4.52
C LEU A 33 0.13 -9.59 5.81
N ILE A 34 -0.78 -9.52 6.78
CA ILE A 34 -0.70 -10.31 8.02
C ILE A 34 -0.63 -11.80 7.66
N GLY A 35 0.39 -12.49 8.20
CA GLY A 35 0.59 -13.92 7.97
C GLY A 35 1.16 -14.26 6.59
N GLU A 36 1.43 -13.28 5.74
CA GLU A 36 1.97 -13.48 4.39
C GLU A 36 3.39 -12.92 4.24
N MET A 37 4.13 -13.47 3.28
CA MET A 37 5.39 -12.89 2.80
C MET A 37 5.11 -11.68 1.91
N TRP A 38 6.14 -10.89 1.62
CA TRP A 38 6.04 -9.82 0.63
C TRP A 38 5.55 -10.36 -0.72
N GLN A 39 4.66 -9.60 -1.35
CA GLN A 39 4.37 -9.78 -2.76
C GLN A 39 5.65 -9.57 -3.58
N THR A 40 5.87 -10.44 -4.59
CA THR A 40 7.10 -10.40 -5.40
C THR A 40 7.22 -9.09 -6.18
N ASN A 41 6.11 -8.64 -6.78
CA ASN A 41 6.09 -7.54 -7.73
C ASN A 41 5.34 -6.33 -7.16
N HIS A 42 5.74 -5.14 -7.60
CA HIS A 42 4.91 -3.96 -7.47
C HIS A 42 3.74 -4.06 -8.44
N SER A 43 2.56 -3.65 -7.98
CA SER A 43 1.32 -3.77 -8.72
C SER A 43 0.65 -2.41 -8.84
N ARG A 44 0.02 -2.15 -9.99
CA ARG A 44 -0.71 -0.90 -10.23
C ARG A 44 -2.04 -0.92 -9.52
N ILE A 45 -2.44 0.21 -8.94
CA ILE A 45 -3.76 0.37 -8.33
C ILE A 45 -4.81 0.51 -9.43
N ILE A 46 -5.78 -0.40 -9.47
CA ILE A 46 -6.87 -0.35 -10.45
C ILE A 46 -8.12 0.27 -9.83
N GLN A 47 -8.48 -0.19 -8.63
CA GLN A 47 -9.69 0.25 -7.97
C GLN A 47 -9.53 0.22 -6.46
N LEU A 48 -10.02 1.26 -5.79
CA LEU A 48 -10.25 1.26 -4.36
C LEU A 48 -11.73 1.00 -4.06
N THR A 49 -11.96 0.27 -2.97
CA THR A 49 -13.29 0.06 -2.41
C THR A 49 -13.36 0.75 -1.05
N GLU A 50 -14.48 0.59 -0.35
CA GLU A 50 -14.63 1.12 1.00
C GLU A 50 -13.60 0.52 1.98
N LYS A 51 -13.25 -0.76 1.83
CA LYS A 51 -12.38 -1.47 2.78
C LYS A 51 -11.05 -1.92 2.20
N GLY A 52 -10.98 -2.11 0.89
CA GLY A 52 -9.87 -2.79 0.22
C GLY A 52 -9.41 -2.13 -1.07
N VAL A 53 -8.48 -2.80 -1.74
CA VAL A 53 -7.90 -2.36 -3.03
C VAL A 53 -7.72 -3.54 -3.99
N ALA A 54 -8.01 -3.30 -5.26
CA ALA A 54 -7.72 -4.18 -6.37
C ALA A 54 -6.46 -3.66 -7.10
N LEU A 55 -5.51 -4.56 -7.30
CA LEU A 55 -4.21 -4.29 -7.90
C LEU A 55 -4.01 -5.15 -9.15
N ASN A 56 -3.27 -4.63 -10.11
CA ASN A 56 -2.83 -5.36 -11.29
C ASN A 56 -1.31 -5.61 -11.23
N ASP A 57 -0.92 -6.87 -11.08
CA ASP A 57 0.46 -7.32 -11.26
C ASP A 57 0.68 -7.58 -12.75
N GLU A 58 1.22 -6.59 -13.45
CA GLU A 58 1.44 -6.64 -14.91
C GLU A 58 2.50 -7.67 -15.30
N ILE A 59 3.45 -7.99 -14.41
CA ILE A 59 4.53 -8.96 -14.67
C ILE A 59 3.96 -10.39 -14.66
N LYS A 60 3.06 -10.70 -13.72
CA LYS A 60 2.40 -12.01 -13.63
C LYS A 60 1.05 -12.06 -14.36
N ASN A 61 0.63 -10.96 -14.99
CA ASN A 61 -0.71 -10.78 -15.59
C ASN A 61 -1.83 -11.25 -14.65
N LYS A 62 -1.80 -10.77 -13.39
CA LYS A 62 -2.68 -11.24 -12.32
C LYS A 62 -3.33 -10.07 -11.58
N LEU A 63 -4.63 -10.18 -11.34
CA LEU A 63 -5.34 -9.31 -10.40
C LEU A 63 -5.18 -9.80 -8.96
N ILE A 64 -4.80 -8.89 -8.07
CA ILE A 64 -4.64 -9.12 -6.63
C ILE A 64 -5.68 -8.30 -5.89
N PHE A 65 -6.38 -8.92 -4.95
CA PHE A 65 -7.41 -8.27 -4.14
C PHE A 65 -7.00 -8.28 -2.68
N VAL A 66 -6.75 -7.10 -2.12
CA VAL A 66 -6.64 -6.90 -0.67
C VAL A 66 -8.02 -6.48 -0.19
N ARG A 67 -8.77 -7.41 0.41
CA ARG A 67 -10.19 -7.19 0.79
C ARG A 67 -10.35 -6.20 1.93
N ASP A 68 -9.36 -6.13 2.82
CA ASP A 68 -9.34 -5.24 3.98
C ASP A 68 -7.92 -4.66 4.15
N LEU A 69 -7.80 -3.34 4.08
CA LEU A 69 -6.53 -2.64 4.28
C LEU A 69 -6.01 -2.80 5.72
N ALA A 70 -6.86 -3.14 6.70
CA ALA A 70 -6.42 -3.46 8.06
C ALA A 70 -5.51 -4.71 8.12
N HIS A 71 -5.50 -5.55 7.08
CA HIS A 71 -4.58 -6.68 6.96
C HIS A 71 -3.23 -6.30 6.36
N VAL A 72 -3.02 -5.06 5.90
CA VAL A 72 -1.72 -4.60 5.41
C VAL A 72 -0.83 -4.32 6.62
N MET A 73 0.29 -5.03 6.73
CA MET A 73 1.30 -4.77 7.74
C MET A 73 2.33 -3.74 7.26
N GLN A 74 2.72 -3.85 6.00
CA GLN A 74 3.72 -2.97 5.40
C GLN A 74 3.38 -2.71 3.92
N PHE A 75 3.84 -1.57 3.42
CA PHE A 75 3.81 -1.26 1.99
C PHE A 75 5.14 -0.68 1.52
N GLU A 76 5.33 -0.71 0.21
CA GLU A 76 6.47 -0.11 -0.49
C GLU A 76 6.00 0.47 -1.83
N LEU A 77 6.60 1.59 -2.22
CA LEU A 77 6.41 2.23 -3.53
C LEU A 77 7.65 2.01 -4.39
N ASP A 78 7.44 1.92 -5.70
CA ASP A 78 8.53 1.85 -6.68
C ASP A 78 9.12 3.22 -7.04
N HIS A 79 8.38 4.30 -6.79
CA HIS A 79 8.80 5.68 -7.01
C HIS A 79 8.57 6.57 -5.78
N ALA A 80 9.30 7.68 -5.70
CA ALA A 80 9.10 8.69 -4.67
C ALA A 80 7.74 9.38 -4.85
N PHE A 81 7.01 9.55 -3.74
CA PHE A 81 5.76 10.31 -3.72
C PHE A 81 5.52 10.97 -2.37
N GLN A 82 5.30 12.29 -2.37
CA GLN A 82 5.19 13.10 -1.15
C GLN A 82 6.38 12.84 -0.20
N GLN A 83 6.12 12.29 0.99
CA GLN A 83 7.12 11.94 2.01
C GLN A 83 7.65 10.50 1.89
N TYR A 84 7.10 9.69 0.99
CA TYR A 84 7.45 8.29 0.81
C TYR A 84 8.58 8.15 -0.23
N GLN A 85 9.65 7.49 0.19
CA GLN A 85 10.82 7.17 -0.62
C GLN A 85 10.63 5.79 -1.25
N PRO A 86 11.13 5.59 -2.48
CA PRO A 86 11.05 4.30 -3.15
C PRO A 86 11.85 3.25 -2.39
N HIS A 87 11.39 2.01 -2.42
CA HIS A 87 12.08 0.86 -1.81
C HIS A 87 12.25 0.89 -0.28
N PHE A 88 11.53 1.78 0.41
CA PHE A 88 11.42 1.75 1.87
C PHE A 88 10.19 0.97 2.32
N HIS A 89 10.35 0.21 3.40
CA HIS A 89 9.26 -0.57 4.01
C HIS A 89 8.57 0.26 5.09
N TYR A 90 7.38 0.77 4.75
CA TYR A 90 6.57 1.55 5.68
C TYR A 90 5.62 0.63 6.44
N SER A 91 5.74 0.60 7.76
CA SER A 91 4.80 -0.11 8.63
C SER A 91 3.45 0.58 8.66
N VAL A 92 2.39 -0.21 8.71
CA VAL A 92 1.00 0.25 8.76
C VAL A 92 0.41 -0.09 10.12
N ASN A 93 -0.25 0.88 10.74
CA ASN A 93 -1.00 0.67 11.97
C ASN A 93 -2.49 0.49 11.64
N PRO A 94 -3.09 -0.66 11.98
CA PRO A 94 -4.49 -0.93 11.68
C PRO A 94 -5.48 -0.08 12.49
N VAL A 95 -5.04 0.71 13.48
CA VAL A 95 -5.86 1.51 14.44
C VAL A 95 -7.35 1.22 14.34
N PHE A 96 -7.79 0.21 15.08
CA PHE A 96 -9.21 -0.03 15.32
C PHE A 96 -9.76 1.25 15.97
N ALA A 97 -10.56 2.02 15.22
CA ALA A 97 -11.44 3.01 15.83
C ALA A 97 -12.50 2.22 16.62
N TYR A 98 -12.28 2.12 17.93
CA TYR A 98 -13.33 1.74 18.89
C TYR A 98 -14.16 2.97 19.23
#